data_AF-J9UJ12-F1
#
_entry.id   AF-J9UJ12-F1
#
_cell.length_a   1.000
_cell.length_b   1.000
_cell.length_c   1.000
_cell.angle_alpha   90.00
_cell.angle_beta   90.00
_cell.angle_gamma   90.00
#
_symmetry.space_group_name_H-M   'P 1'
#
loop_
_entity.id
_entity.type
_entity.pdbx_description
1 polymer ?
#
loop_
_entity_poly.entity_id
_entity_poly.type
_entity_poly.pdbx_seq_one_letter_code
_entity_poly.pdbx_strand_id
1 'polypeptide(L)'
;MENNIETHLFSDTNFFFDDSDILILGSFPVPLYTQEEKFNLLNDEDKNNSWYYSSKKSEFWKLIAYSFDIDNKDFLVSKELKKKLFYDKKVAIADVFYKCKRKNKNSSKDTDLIVVEYNNLIVDIIKNIKLIIFTSRFTENNFLKY
;
A
#
# COMPACT_ATOMS: atom_id res chain seq x y z
N MET A 1 25.90 8.94 10.33
CA MET A 1 24.45 8.70 10.46
C MET A 1 24.09 7.67 9.41
N GLU A 2 23.88 6.42 9.80
CA GLU A 2 23.54 5.36 8.85
C GLU A 2 22.24 5.70 8.10
N ASN A 3 22.29 5.49 6.79
CA ASN A 3 21.20 5.77 5.86
C ASN A 3 20.08 4.75 6.05
N ASN A 4 19.16 4.98 6.99
CA ASN A 4 17.93 4.20 7.12
C ASN A 4 16.90 4.60 6.05
N ILE A 5 17.27 4.45 4.78
CA ILE A 5 16.33 4.54 3.67
C ILE A 5 15.52 3.24 3.67
N GLU A 6 14.23 3.38 3.83
CA GLU A 6 13.26 2.30 3.82
C GLU A 6 12.64 2.18 2.43
N THR A 7 12.41 0.94 2.01
CA THR A 7 11.55 0.56 0.87
C THR A 7 10.51 -0.43 1.37
N HIS A 8 9.50 -0.71 0.55
CA HIS A 8 8.60 -1.81 0.82
C HIS A 8 9.37 -3.16 0.83
N LEU A 9 9.05 -4.06 1.76
CA LEU A 9 9.64 -5.41 1.81
C LEU A 9 9.06 -6.38 0.78
N PHE A 10 7.95 -6.05 0.12
CA PHE A 10 7.34 -6.92 -0.88
C PHE A 10 7.76 -6.46 -2.28
N SER A 11 7.93 -7.40 -3.20
CA SER A 11 8.25 -7.10 -4.59
C SER A 11 7.00 -6.82 -5.43
N ASP A 12 5.82 -7.25 -4.97
CA ASP A 12 4.52 -7.08 -5.65
C ASP A 12 3.76 -5.82 -5.19
N THR A 13 4.50 -4.73 -4.94
CA THR A 13 4.01 -3.45 -4.38
C THR A 13 3.73 -2.42 -5.44
N ASN A 14 3.43 -2.89 -6.64
CA ASN A 14 2.73 -2.15 -7.65
C ASN A 14 1.81 -3.19 -8.28
N PHE A 15 0.56 -3.19 -7.85
CA PHE A 15 -0.42 -4.14 -8.33
C PHE A 15 -1.31 -3.41 -9.32
N PHE A 16 -0.99 -3.55 -10.60
CA PHE A 16 -1.69 -2.88 -11.69
C PHE A 16 -1.81 -3.81 -12.89
N PHE A 17 -2.80 -3.51 -13.71
CA PHE A 17 -3.12 -4.18 -14.97
C PHE A 17 -3.33 -3.12 -16.04
N ASP A 18 -2.97 -3.42 -17.28
CA ASP A 18 -3.09 -2.47 -18.40
C ASP A 18 -4.54 -1.97 -18.61
N ASP A 19 -5.52 -2.77 -18.19
CA ASP A 19 -6.95 -2.50 -18.29
C ASP A 19 -7.61 -2.08 -16.96
N SER A 20 -6.80 -1.63 -15.99
CA SER A 20 -7.31 -1.11 -14.71
C SER A 20 -8.15 0.14 -14.92
N ASP A 21 -9.30 0.23 -14.24
CA ASP A 21 -10.20 1.39 -14.30
C ASP A 21 -10.01 2.32 -13.09
N ILE A 22 -9.61 1.76 -11.95
CA ILE A 22 -9.49 2.45 -10.67
C ILE A 22 -8.07 2.28 -10.14
N LEU A 23 -7.47 3.35 -9.61
CA LEU A 23 -6.18 3.31 -8.93
C LEU A 23 -6.32 3.82 -7.49
N ILE A 24 -5.98 2.98 -6.52
CA ILE A 24 -5.88 3.37 -5.11
C ILE A 24 -4.42 3.74 -4.82
N LEU A 25 -4.19 4.95 -4.31
CA LEU A 25 -2.86 5.45 -3.95
C LEU A 25 -2.72 5.66 -2.45
N GLY A 26 -1.81 4.89 -1.85
CA GLY A 26 -1.27 5.11 -0.50
C GLY A 26 -0.04 6.01 -0.50
N SER A 27 0.40 6.42 0.68
CA SER A 27 1.63 7.21 0.86
C SER A 27 2.86 6.31 0.84
N PHE A 28 3.04 5.52 1.90
CA PHE A 28 4.13 4.58 2.13
C PHE A 28 3.75 3.56 3.22
N PRO A 29 4.27 2.33 3.21
CA PRO A 29 3.89 1.32 4.20
C PRO A 29 4.35 1.69 5.60
N VAL A 30 3.72 1.10 6.61
CA VAL A 30 4.13 1.26 8.02
C VAL A 30 5.45 0.51 8.30
N PRO A 31 6.19 0.83 9.38
CA PRO A 31 7.47 0.20 9.69
C PRO A 31 7.46 -1.34 9.70
N LEU A 32 6.32 -1.95 10.03
CA LEU A 32 6.14 -3.41 10.01
C LEU A 32 6.42 -4.03 8.62
N TYR A 33 6.22 -3.27 7.54
CA TYR A 33 6.36 -3.74 6.16
C TYR A 33 7.51 -3.07 5.40
N THR A 34 8.40 -2.38 6.12
CA THR A 34 9.60 -1.73 5.58
C THR A 34 10.87 -2.04 6.38
N GLN A 35 10.74 -2.58 7.60
CA GLN A 35 11.85 -2.94 8.48
C GLN A 35 11.84 -4.46 8.73
N GLU A 36 12.85 -5.16 8.23
CA GLU A 36 12.96 -6.62 8.31
C GLU A 36 12.90 -7.13 9.75
N GLU A 37 13.52 -6.43 10.69
CA GLU A 37 13.53 -6.83 12.10
C GLU A 37 12.12 -6.86 12.71
N LYS A 38 11.20 -6.02 12.24
CA LYS A 38 9.81 -6.02 12.69
C LYS A 38 8.98 -7.05 11.95
N PHE A 39 9.18 -7.15 10.64
CA PHE A 39 8.48 -8.13 9.82
C PHE A 39 8.77 -9.56 10.28
N ASN A 40 10.02 -9.84 10.69
CA ASN A 40 10.44 -11.15 11.18
C ASN A 40 9.78 -11.58 12.49
N LEU A 41 9.20 -10.65 13.27
CA LEU A 41 8.44 -10.94 14.48
C LEU A 41 7.03 -11.49 14.21
N LEU A 42 6.53 -11.37 12.97
CA LEU A 42 5.25 -11.95 12.58
C LEU A 42 5.36 -13.48 12.50
N ASN A 43 4.25 -14.17 12.78
CA ASN A 43 4.15 -15.61 12.49
C ASN A 43 4.08 -15.84 10.97
N ASP A 44 4.26 -17.10 10.55
CA ASP A 44 4.33 -17.44 9.12
C ASP A 44 3.01 -17.16 8.38
N GLU A 45 1.86 -17.33 9.03
CA GLU A 45 0.55 -17.03 8.45
C GLU A 45 0.39 -15.54 8.14
N ASP A 46 0.72 -14.67 9.10
CA ASP A 46 0.69 -13.21 8.96
C ASP A 46 1.70 -12.78 7.89
N LYS A 47 2.91 -13.38 7.83
CA LYS A 47 3.91 -13.08 6.79
C LYS A 47 3.41 -13.43 5.40
N ASN A 48 2.90 -14.65 5.21
CA ASN A 48 2.44 -15.16 3.93
C ASN A 48 1.22 -14.38 3.39
N ASN A 49 0.41 -13.84 4.30
CA ASN A 49 -0.77 -13.04 3.96
C ASN A 49 -0.53 -11.53 4.03
N SER A 50 0.69 -11.08 4.32
CA SER A 50 1.00 -9.66 4.37
C SER A 50 0.98 -9.05 2.97
N TRP A 51 0.27 -7.94 2.87
CA TRP A 51 0.17 -7.11 1.67
C TRP A 51 -0.23 -5.69 2.07
N TYR A 52 -0.65 -4.85 1.11
CA TYR A 52 -1.16 -3.50 1.39
C TYR A 52 -2.11 -3.48 2.57
N TYR A 53 -1.91 -2.51 3.47
CA TYR A 53 -2.82 -2.26 4.60
C TYR A 53 -3.13 -3.50 5.47
N SER A 54 -2.25 -4.50 5.53
CA SER A 54 -2.46 -5.74 6.31
C SER A 54 -2.28 -5.58 7.82
N SER A 55 -1.88 -4.39 8.30
CA SER A 55 -1.78 -4.13 9.73
C SER A 55 -3.14 -4.30 10.40
N LYS A 56 -3.18 -4.97 11.56
CA LYS A 56 -4.42 -5.19 12.35
C LYS A 56 -5.14 -3.90 12.77
N LYS A 57 -4.44 -2.75 12.72
CA LYS A 57 -4.99 -1.42 13.00
C LYS A 57 -5.63 -0.74 11.79
N SER A 58 -5.46 -1.31 10.60
CA SER A 58 -5.97 -0.74 9.36
C SER A 58 -7.41 -1.18 9.12
N GLU A 59 -8.30 -0.23 8.90
CA GLU A 59 -9.70 -0.50 8.52
C GLU A 59 -9.86 -0.65 6.99
N PHE A 60 -8.79 -0.48 6.21
CA PHE A 60 -8.84 -0.48 4.75
C PHE A 60 -9.59 -1.67 4.16
N TRP A 61 -9.18 -2.90 4.52
CA TRP A 61 -9.81 -4.10 3.95
C TRP A 61 -11.23 -4.34 4.44
N LYS A 62 -11.60 -3.83 5.62
CA LYS A 62 -12.98 -3.85 6.09
C LYS A 62 -13.85 -2.89 5.29
N LEU A 63 -13.34 -1.70 4.96
CA LEU A 63 -14.02 -0.75 4.08
C LEU A 63 -14.18 -1.28 2.66
N ILE A 64 -13.14 -1.91 2.11
CA ILE A 64 -13.24 -2.60 0.81
C ILE A 64 -14.29 -3.70 0.86
N ALA A 65 -14.25 -4.59 1.87
CA ALA A 65 -15.22 -5.66 2.01
C ALA A 65 -16.65 -5.12 2.08
N TYR A 66 -16.88 -4.08 2.88
CA TYR A 66 -18.17 -3.39 2.98
C TYR A 66 -18.61 -2.78 1.65
N SER A 67 -17.70 -2.17 0.89
CA SER A 67 -18.03 -1.52 -0.39
C SER A 67 -18.39 -2.50 -1.51
N PHE A 68 -18.01 -3.78 -1.35
CA PHE A 68 -18.30 -4.85 -2.30
C PHE A 68 -19.27 -5.92 -1.73
N ASP A 69 -19.95 -5.62 -0.62
CA ASP A 69 -20.88 -6.53 0.06
C ASP A 69 -20.27 -7.91 0.38
N ILE A 70 -19.00 -7.95 0.77
CA ILE A 70 -18.28 -9.18 1.11
C ILE A 70 -18.42 -9.45 2.61
N ASP A 71 -19.13 -10.53 2.97
CA ASP A 71 -19.30 -11.01 4.35
C ASP A 71 -18.37 -12.20 4.70
N ASN A 72 -17.47 -12.57 3.79
CA ASN A 72 -16.55 -13.68 4.01
C ASN A 72 -15.38 -13.26 4.93
N LYS A 73 -15.28 -13.83 6.13
CA LYS A 73 -14.17 -13.58 7.06
C LYS A 73 -12.80 -13.96 6.49
N ASP A 74 -12.74 -14.97 5.62
CA ASP A 74 -11.50 -15.41 4.98
C ASP A 74 -10.91 -14.33 4.07
N PHE A 75 -11.76 -13.45 3.52
CA PHE A 75 -11.32 -12.32 2.70
C PHE A 75 -10.40 -11.38 3.47
N LEU A 76 -10.68 -11.13 4.75
CA LEU A 76 -9.91 -10.18 5.56
C LEU A 76 -8.49 -10.69 5.84
N VAL A 77 -8.29 -12.00 5.86
CA VAL A 77 -6.99 -12.61 6.13
C VAL A 77 -6.26 -13.03 4.86
N SER A 78 -6.94 -13.46 3.80
CA SER A 78 -6.28 -14.00 2.61
C SER A 78 -5.73 -12.93 1.67
N LYS A 79 -4.41 -12.94 1.42
CA LYS A 79 -3.77 -12.11 0.37
C LYS A 79 -4.32 -12.44 -1.03
N GLU A 80 -4.49 -13.71 -1.34
CA GLU A 80 -4.95 -14.17 -2.65
C GLU A 80 -6.39 -13.72 -2.97
N LEU A 81 -7.31 -13.79 -1.99
CA LEU A 81 -8.68 -13.29 -2.19
C LEU A 81 -8.71 -11.78 -2.44
N LYS A 82 -7.85 -11.01 -1.76
CA LYS A 82 -7.70 -9.55 -1.97
C LYS A 82 -7.18 -9.24 -3.37
N LYS A 83 -6.12 -9.94 -3.81
CA LYS A 83 -5.56 -9.79 -5.16
C LYS A 83 -6.57 -10.18 -6.22
N LYS A 84 -7.30 -11.28 -6.02
CA LYS A 84 -8.37 -11.72 -6.93
C LYS A 84 -9.48 -10.68 -7.05
N LEU A 85 -9.97 -10.14 -5.93
CA LEU A 85 -10.99 -9.07 -5.97
C LEU A 85 -10.50 -7.88 -6.79
N PHE A 86 -9.29 -7.41 -6.53
CA PHE A 86 -8.74 -6.25 -7.22
C PHE A 86 -8.55 -6.51 -8.72
N TYR A 87 -8.07 -7.69 -9.09
CA TYR A 87 -8.01 -8.10 -10.50
C TYR A 87 -9.40 -8.13 -11.16
N ASP A 88 -10.36 -8.87 -10.58
CA ASP A 88 -11.70 -9.03 -11.15
C ASP A 88 -12.45 -7.69 -11.26
N LYS A 89 -12.15 -6.73 -10.39
CA LYS A 89 -12.75 -5.39 -10.35
C LYS A 89 -11.91 -4.32 -11.06
N LYS A 90 -10.81 -4.69 -11.72
CA LYS A 90 -9.91 -3.76 -12.42
C LYS A 90 -9.41 -2.63 -11.53
N VAL A 91 -9.12 -2.96 -10.27
CA VAL A 91 -8.58 -2.04 -9.27
C VAL A 91 -7.08 -2.26 -9.16
N ALA A 92 -6.33 -1.22 -9.49
CA ALA A 92 -4.91 -1.12 -9.21
C ALA A 92 -4.68 -0.52 -7.81
N ILE A 93 -3.56 -0.87 -7.19
CA ILE A 93 -3.11 -0.28 -5.92
C ILE A 93 -1.59 -0.09 -5.93
N ALA A 94 -1.15 1.08 -5.46
CA ALA A 94 0.26 1.45 -5.34
C ALA A 94 0.46 2.45 -4.19
N ASP A 95 1.72 2.72 -3.86
CA ASP A 95 2.12 3.80 -2.97
C ASP A 95 2.85 4.89 -3.77
N VAL A 96 2.60 6.16 -3.44
CA VAL A 96 3.20 7.33 -4.10
C VAL A 96 4.71 7.39 -3.84
N PHE A 97 5.17 6.94 -2.67
CA PHE A 97 6.58 6.96 -2.33
C PHE A 97 7.21 5.58 -2.53
N TYR A 98 8.36 5.55 -3.19
CA TYR A 98 9.15 4.33 -3.36
C TYR A 98 10.19 4.16 -2.25
N LYS A 99 10.86 5.27 -1.87
CA LYS A 99 11.84 5.31 -0.79
C LYS A 99 11.54 6.44 0.18
N CYS A 100 11.60 6.14 1.47
CA CYS A 100 11.45 7.13 2.54
C CYS A 100 12.51 6.95 3.62
N LYS A 101 12.79 8.02 4.37
CA LYS A 101 13.34 7.94 5.73
C LYS A 101 12.24 8.28 6.72
N ARG A 102 12.41 7.91 7.98
CA ARG A 102 11.51 8.35 9.07
C ARG A 102 12.25 9.22 10.07
N LYS A 103 11.61 10.30 10.52
CA LYS A 103 12.08 11.11 11.66
C LYS A 103 12.17 10.27 12.94
N ASN A 104 11.19 9.37 13.12
CA ASN A 104 11.15 8.40 14.20
C ASN A 104 10.99 7.00 13.61
N LYS A 105 11.95 6.11 13.89
CA LYS A 105 12.04 4.73 13.36
C LYS A 105 10.75 3.92 13.55
N ASN A 106 9.96 4.19 14.58
CA ASN A 106 8.76 3.42 14.91
C ASN A 106 7.45 4.08 14.46
N SER A 107 7.51 5.25 13.82
CA SER A 107 6.32 6.00 13.46
C SER A 107 5.63 5.48 12.19
N SER A 108 4.31 5.34 12.27
CA SER A 108 3.43 5.08 11.13
C SER A 108 2.78 6.36 10.58
N LYS A 109 3.18 7.54 11.05
CA LYS A 109 2.57 8.82 10.63
C LYS A 109 3.20 9.31 9.34
N ASP A 110 2.36 9.75 8.41
CA ASP A 110 2.76 10.43 7.18
C ASP A 110 3.68 11.65 7.45
N THR A 111 3.38 12.42 8.50
CA THR A 111 4.15 13.63 8.86
C THR A 111 5.58 13.35 9.35
N ASP A 112 5.88 12.09 9.66
CA ASP A 112 7.21 11.63 10.05
C ASP A 112 8.02 11.05 8.88
N LEU A 113 7.41 10.93 7.69
CA LEU A 113 8.11 10.54 6.48
C LEU A 113 8.95 11.69 5.94
N ILE A 114 10.14 11.35 5.47
CA ILE A 114 11.01 12.20 4.67
C ILE A 114 11.15 11.48 3.33
N VAL A 115 10.50 12.02 2.30
CA VAL A 115 10.47 11.43 0.96
C VAL A 115 11.87 11.47 0.36
N VAL A 116 12.35 10.31 -0.09
CA VAL A 116 13.65 10.17 -0.78
C VAL A 116 13.43 9.96 -2.27
N GLU A 117 12.44 9.14 -2.65
CA GLU A 117 12.15 8.82 -4.04
C GLU A 117 10.64 8.57 -4.22
N TYR A 118 10.07 9.17 -5.27
CA TYR A 118 8.69 8.94 -5.70
C TYR A 118 8.60 7.69 -6.59
N ASN A 119 7.44 7.04 -6.59
CA ASN A 119 7.20 5.85 -7.40
C ASN A 119 6.84 6.22 -8.85
N ASN A 120 7.86 6.29 -9.70
CA ASN A 120 7.71 6.71 -11.10
C ASN A 120 6.90 5.72 -11.95
N LEU A 121 6.70 4.48 -11.51
CA LEU A 121 5.89 3.49 -12.25
C LEU A 121 4.41 3.91 -12.37
N ILE A 122 3.94 4.78 -11.47
CA ILE A 122 2.55 5.29 -11.49
C ILE A 122 2.26 6.12 -12.76
N VAL A 123 3.27 6.79 -13.33
CA VAL A 123 3.11 7.68 -14.49
C VAL A 123 2.66 6.93 -15.74
N ASP A 124 3.07 5.68 -15.90
CA ASP A 124 2.63 4.86 -17.03
C ASP A 124 1.23 4.28 -16.81
N ILE A 125 0.90 3.97 -15.55
CA ILE A 125 -0.38 3.39 -15.15
C ILE A 125 -1.51 4.41 -15.31
N ILE A 126 -1.30 5.66 -14.89
CA ILE A 126 -2.37 6.67 -14.79
C ILE A 126 -3.04 7.01 -16.12
N LYS A 127 -2.37 6.78 -17.26
CA LYS A 127 -2.86 7.16 -18.59
C LYS A 127 -4.23 6.55 -18.94
N ASN A 128 -4.54 5.37 -18.40
CA ASN A 128 -5.78 4.63 -18.68
C ASN A 128 -6.76 4.61 -17.49
N ILE A 129 -6.40 5.24 -16.37
CA ILE A 129 -7.20 5.21 -15.14
C ILE A 129 -8.35 6.22 -15.23
N LYS A 130 -9.56 5.77 -14.89
CA LYS A 130 -10.77 6.62 -14.86
C LYS A 130 -10.99 7.29 -13.51
N LEU A 131 -10.58 6.62 -12.43
CA LEU A 131 -10.74 7.11 -11.06
C LEU A 131 -9.49 6.83 -10.23
N ILE A 132 -9.00 7.88 -9.57
CA ILE A 132 -7.90 7.77 -8.60
C ILE A 132 -8.47 8.04 -7.21
N ILE A 133 -8.19 7.14 -6.27
CA ILE A 133 -8.60 7.24 -4.87
C ILE A 133 -7.33 7.40 -4.03
N PHE A 134 -7.17 8.57 -3.42
CA PHE A 134 -6.09 8.81 -2.46
C PHE A 134 -6.54 8.40 -1.06
N THR A 135 -5.73 7.63 -0.34
CA THR A 135 -6.08 7.21 1.02
C THR A 135 -5.96 8.32 2.06
N SER A 136 -5.31 9.43 1.72
CA SER A 136 -5.25 10.63 2.56
C SER A 136 -5.00 11.89 1.72
N ARG A 137 -5.36 13.06 2.28
CA ARG A 137 -5.00 14.37 1.71
C ARG A 137 -3.49 14.56 1.61
N PHE A 138 -2.71 13.94 2.50
CA PHE A 138 -1.26 14.02 2.44
C PHE A 138 -0.72 13.31 1.20
N THR A 139 -1.26 12.13 0.86
CA THR A 139 -0.90 11.40 -0.35
C THR A 139 -1.25 12.21 -1.59
N GLU A 140 -2.48 12.71 -1.68
CA GLU A 140 -2.96 13.56 -2.79
C GLU A 140 -2.07 14.78 -3.00
N ASN A 141 -1.80 15.54 -1.94
CA ASN A 141 -0.99 16.76 -2.00
C ASN A 141 0.46 16.48 -2.43
N ASN A 142 1.00 15.29 -2.15
CA ASN A 142 2.34 14.94 -2.60
C ASN A 142 2.35 14.42 -4.04
N PHE A 143 1.30 13.71 -4.45
CA PHE A 143 1.14 13.23 -5.81
C PHE A 143 0.99 14.39 -6.79
N LEU A 144 0.10 15.36 -6.51
CA LEU A 144 -0.20 16.48 -7.42
C LEU A 144 0.88 17.58 -7.48
N LYS A 145 1.92 17.52 -6.63
CA LYS A 145 3.04 18.46 -6.67
C LYS A 145 4.07 18.13 -7.74
N TYR A 146 4.05 16.89 -8.24
CA TYR A 146 5.00 16.32 -9.18
C TYR A 146 4.26 15.80 -10.41
#